data_AF-A0A7S5GAW2-F1
#
_entry.id   AF-A0A7S5GAW2-F1
#
_cell.length_a   1.000
_cell.length_b   1.000
_cell.length_c   1.000
_cell.angle_alpha   90.00
_cell.angle_beta   90.00
_cell.angle_gamma   90.00
#
_symmetry.space_group_name_H-M   'P 1'
#
loop_
_entity.id
_entity.type
_entity.pdbx_description
1 polymer ?
#
loop_
_entity_poly.entity_id
_entity_poly.type
_entity_poly.pdbx_seq_one_letter_code
_entity_poly.pdbx_strand_id
1 'polypeptide(L)' 'FVMVQMVDEVQVEYYDSNTQRIIPKQDWVEQANRDTDPDYLERETENRKGIQQGFKASMGTLKQ' A
#
# COMPACT_ATOMS: atom_id res chain seq x y z
N PHE A 1 -4.29 -8.04 6.55
CA PHE A 1 -4.10 -7.75 5.12
C PHE A 1 -2.76 -7.08 4.97
N VAL A 2 -1.95 -7.49 4.00
CA VAL A 2 -0.62 -6.94 3.73
C VAL A 2 -0.50 -6.75 2.23
N MET A 3 0.09 -5.64 1.81
CA MET A 3 0.48 -5.38 0.42
C MET A 3 1.96 -4.99 0.39
N VAL A 4 2.69 -5.55 -0.56
CA VAL A 4 4.10 -5.27 -0.81
C VAL A 4 4.26 -4.87 -2.26
N GLN A 5 5.01 -3.81 -2.52
CA GLN A 5 5.40 -3.42 -3.87
C GLN A 5 6.86 -3.80 -4.10
N MET A 6 7.11 -4.45 -5.24
CA MET A 6 8.42 -4.92 -5.66
C MET A 6 8.83 -4.22 -6.96
N VAL A 7 10.09 -3.82 -7.06
CA VAL A 7 10.74 -3.37 -8.31
C VAL A 7 12.07 -4.08 -8.40
N ASP A 8 12.32 -4.79 -9.51
CA ASP A 8 13.54 -5.59 -9.73
C ASP A 8 13.89 -6.49 -8.54
N GLU A 9 12.91 -7.26 -8.05
CA GLU A 9 13.03 -8.18 -6.90
C GLU A 9 13.35 -7.49 -5.55
N VAL A 10 13.42 -6.16 -5.51
CA VAL A 10 13.60 -5.38 -4.28
C VAL A 10 12.25 -4.91 -3.76
N GLN A 11 12.04 -5.05 -2.45
CA GLN A 11 10.88 -4.46 -1.79
C GLN A 11 11.05 -2.95 -1.68
N VAL A 12 10.09 -2.22 -2.24
CA VAL A 12 10.13 -0.75 -2.33
C VAL A 12 9.06 -0.05 -1.51
N GLU A 13 7.91 -0.70 -1.29
CA GLU A 13 6.86 -0.20 -0.40
C GLU A 13 6.22 -1.32 0.43
N TYR A 14 5.66 -0.92 1.57
CA TYR A 14 4.96 -1.80 2.49
C TYR A 14 3.67 -1.16 2.99
N TYR A 15 2.60 -1.93 3.06
CA TYR A 15 1.35 -1.57 3.73
C TYR A 15 0.84 -2.76 4.55
N ASP A 16 0.36 -2.50 5.76
CA ASP A 16 -0.30 -3.50 6.59
C ASP A 16 -1.55 -2.95 7.27
N SER A 17 -2.45 -3.87 7.64
CA SER A 17 -3.73 -3.52 8.24
C SER A 17 -3.66 -2.93 9.65
N ASN A 18 -2.52 -2.99 10.34
CA ASN A 18 -2.35 -2.41 11.68
C ASN A 18 -1.94 -0.94 11.57
N THR A 19 -0.97 -0.63 10.72
CA THR A 19 -0.50 0.76 10.52
C THR A 19 -1.38 1.55 9.56
N GLN A 20 -2.03 0.85 8.63
CA GLN A 20 -2.90 1.41 7.58
C GLN A 20 -2.27 2.57 6.82
N ARG A 21 -0.96 2.49 6.57
CA ARG A 21 -0.19 3.50 5.86
C ARG A 21 0.84 2.84 4.95
N ILE A 22 1.11 3.48 3.81
CA ILE A 22 2.23 3.11 2.95
C ILE A 22 3.54 3.60 3.56
N ILE A 23 4.50 2.70 3.68
CA ILE A 23 5.85 2.96 4.15
C ILE A 23 6.83 2.64 3.03
N PRO A 24 7.49 3.66 2.43
CA PRO A 24 8.62 3.46 1.53
C PRO A 24 9.74 2.67 2.24
N LYS A 25 10.43 1.82 1.48
CA LYS A 25 11.53 0.97 1.98
C LYS A 25 12.88 1.27 1.35
N GLN A 26 12.92 2.13 0.33
CA GLN A 26 14.12 2.57 -0.35
C GLN A 26 14.12 4.10 -0.47
N ASP A 27 15.27 4.74 -0.25
CA ASP A 27 15.40 6.21 -0.26
C ASP A 27 14.97 6.82 -1.59
N TRP A 28 15.27 6.14 -2.71
CA TRP A 28 14.92 6.61 -4.04
C TRP A 28 13.40 6.61 -4.30
N VAL A 29 12.62 5.75 -3.61
CA VAL A 29 11.15 5.80 -3.68
C VAL A 29 10.61 6.98 -2.89
N GLU A 30 11.15 7.24 -1.70
CA GLU A 30 10.75 8.41 -0.93
C GLU A 30 11.03 9.70 -1.72
N GLN A 31 12.21 9.80 -2.32
CA GLN A 31 12.59 10.95 -3.15
C GLN A 31 11.68 11.08 -4.38
N ALA A 32 11.43 9.99 -5.12
CA ALA A 32 10.59 10.01 -6.31
C ALA A 32 9.15 10.44 -5.99
N ASN A 33 8.58 9.95 -4.89
CA ASN A 33 7.25 10.35 -4.42
C ASN A 33 7.24 11.85 -4.08
N ARG A 34 8.22 12.33 -3.31
CA ARG A 34 8.30 13.75 -2.94
C ARG A 34 8.44 14.68 -4.14
N ASP A 35 9.23 14.31 -5.14
CA ASP A 35 9.55 15.19 -6.27
C ASP A 35 8.48 15.18 -7.36
N THR A 36 7.80 14.05 -7.57
CA THR A 36 6.89 13.86 -8.71
C THR A 36 5.43 14.10 -8.34
N ASP A 37 5.01 13.58 -7.18
CA ASP A 37 3.62 13.67 -6.70
C ASP A 37 3.63 13.66 -5.16
N PRO A 38 3.76 14.83 -4.51
CA PRO A 38 3.85 14.95 -3.06
C PRO A 38 2.70 14.27 -2.30
N ASP A 39 1.54 14.14 -2.93
CA ASP A 39 0.32 13.57 -2.35
C ASP A 39 0.13 12.09 -2.69
N TYR A 40 1.05 11.49 -3.47
CA TYR A 40 0.97 10.10 -3.93
C TYR A 40 0.75 9.12 -2.77
N LEU A 41 1.55 9.25 -1.71
CA LEU A 41 1.50 8.33 -0.57
C LEU A 41 0.19 8.40 0.19
N GLU A 42 -0.43 9.58 0.29
CA GLU A 42 -1.73 9.75 0.94
C GLU A 42 -2.83 9.13 0.08
N ARG A 43 -2.86 9.49 -1.20
CA ARG A 43 -3.83 8.97 -2.17
C ARG A 43 -3.79 7.45 -2.26
N GLU A 44 -2.61 6.86 -2.38
CA GLU A 44 -2.46 5.41 -2.47
C GLU A 44 -2.72 4.71 -1.13
N THR A 45 -2.49 5.37 0.00
CA THR A 45 -2.87 4.83 1.32
C THR A 45 -4.38 4.64 1.42
N GLU A 46 -5.16 5.63 0.99
CA GLU A 46 -6.63 5.53 0.97
C GLU A 46 -7.11 4.46 -0.02
N ASN A 47 -6.49 4.36 -1.20
CA ASN A 47 -6.78 3.28 -2.15
C ASN A 47 -6.54 1.90 -1.52
N ARG A 48 -5.43 1.71 -0.80
CA ARG A 48 -5.10 0.44 -0.13
C ARG A 48 -6.06 0.12 1.02
N LYS A 49 -6.54 1.12 1.76
CA LYS A 49 -7.62 0.94 2.75
C LYS A 49 -8.91 0.45 2.10
N GLY A 50 -9.28 1.02 0.95
CA GLY A 50 -10.42 0.57 0.15
C GLY A 50 -10.30 -0.89 -0.29
N ILE A 51 -9.14 -1.26 -0.85
CA ILE A 51 -8.84 -2.64 -1.25
C ILE A 51 -8.93 -3.60 -0.04
N GLN A 52 -8.36 -3.24 1.10
CA GLN A 52 -8.44 -4.03 2.33
C GLN A 52 -9.90 -4.32 2.73
N GLN A 53 -10.80 -3.32 2.69
CA GLN A 53 -12.22 -3.53 3.00
C GLN A 53 -12.90 -4.44 1.97
N GLY A 54 -12.57 -4.30 0.68
CA GLY A 54 -13.04 -5.18 -0.38
C GLY A 54 -12.69 -6.64 -0.12
N PHE A 55 -11.41 -6.94 0.18
CA PHE A 55 -10.98 -8.30 0.53
C PHE A 55 -11.68 -8.83 1.78
N LYS A 56 -11.88 -8.00 2.80
CA LYS A 56 -12.62 -8.39 4.01
C LYS A 56 -14.06 -8.80 3.70
N ALA A 57 -14.76 -8.05 2.86
CA ALA A 57 -16.11 -8.36 2.42
C ALA A 57 -16.16 -9.66 1.60
N SER A 58 -15.27 -9.80 0.61
CA SER A 58 -15.18 -11.01 -0.23
C SER A 58 -14.88 -12.26 0.59
N MET A 59 -13.99 -12.19 1.58
CA MET A 59 -13.74 -13.32 2.50
C MET A 59 -14.99 -13.70 3.30
N GLY A 60 -15.80 -12.72 3.71
CA GLY A 60 -17.08 -12.97 4.36
C GLY A 60 -18.05 -13.73 3.46
N THR A 61 -18.16 -13.32 2.20
CA THR A 61 -19.01 -13.99 1.20
C THR A 61 -18.51 -15.39 0.84
N LEU A 62 -17.21 -15.56 0.61
CA LEU A 62 -16.62 -16.85 0.21
C LEU A 62 -16.63 -17.91 1.32
N LYS A 63 -16.75 -17.49 2.57
CA LYS A 63 -16.82 -18.41 3.71
C LYS A 63 -18.24 -18.99 3.93
N GLN A 64 -19.28 -18.34 3.42
CA GLN A 64 -20.66 -18.83 3.50
C GLN A 64 -20.84 -20.12 2.69
#